data_AF-A0A291RV35-F1
#
_entry.id   AF-A0A291RV35-F1
#
_cell.length_a   1.000
_cell.length_b   1.000
_cell.length_c   1.000
_cell.angle_alpha   90.00
_cell.angle_beta   90.00
_cell.angle_gamma   90.00
#
_symmetry.space_group_name_H-M   'P 1'
#
loop_
_entity.id
_entity.type
_entity.pdbx_description
1 polymer ?
#
loop_
_entity_poly.entity_id
_entity_poly.type
_entity_poly.pdbx_seq_one_letter_code
_entity_poly.pdbx_strand_id
1 'polypeptide(L)'
;MADDDAQGVFGPLVDQARNGGVSLRVDPATFVTLDRALVQRKKEIRQIQMIIQDIHDQETWKIGEGSQYLTSAKTMVQSFREKAASGANNADATLEEHFRVADELQTLLRTIRERYEQTDADFAAKLRAAESAQRPEGGGGR
;
A
#
# COMPACT_ATOMS: atom_id res chain seq x y z
N MET A 1 7.94 -25.42 8.32
CA MET A 1 8.27 -24.78 7.04
C MET A 1 7.61 -23.41 7.05
N ALA A 2 8.06 -22.54 7.95
CA ALA A 2 7.32 -21.35 8.40
C ALA A 2 8.27 -20.21 8.83
N ASP A 3 9.38 -20.03 8.11
CA ASP A 3 10.38 -19.01 8.43
C ASP A 3 10.82 -18.16 7.22
N ASP A 4 10.25 -18.38 6.03
CA ASP A 4 10.61 -17.64 4.81
C ASP A 4 9.74 -16.37 4.59
N ASP A 5 8.54 -16.32 5.17
CA ASP A 5 7.58 -15.21 4.99
C ASP A 5 7.87 -13.96 5.85
N ALA A 6 8.84 -14.04 6.77
CA ALA A 6 9.19 -12.92 7.65
C ALA A 6 10.16 -11.92 6.99
N GLN A 7 10.87 -12.36 5.95
CA GLN A 7 11.72 -11.48 5.14
C GLN A 7 10.86 -10.90 4.03
N GLY A 8 10.46 -9.65 4.18
CA GLY A 8 9.76 -8.91 3.14
C GLY A 8 10.41 -9.09 1.76
N VAL A 9 9.61 -9.17 0.70
CA VAL A 9 10.05 -9.46 -0.68
C VAL A 9 11.21 -8.55 -1.11
N PHE A 10 11.22 -7.29 -0.64
CA PHE A 10 12.29 -6.35 -0.95
C PHE A 10 13.30 -6.13 0.18
N GLY A 11 13.17 -6.80 1.33
CA GLY A 11 14.08 -6.65 2.48
C GLY A 11 15.56 -6.80 2.11
N PRO A 12 15.97 -7.90 1.44
CA PRO A 12 17.35 -8.06 0.98
C PRO A 12 17.82 -6.94 0.03
N LEU A 13 16.92 -6.43 -0.82
CA LEU A 13 17.23 -5.33 -1.73
C LEU A 13 17.37 -4.00 -1.00
N VAL A 14 16.58 -3.77 0.06
CA VAL A 14 16.73 -2.59 0.94
C VAL A 14 18.09 -2.62 1.61
N ASP A 15 18.53 -3.76 2.14
CA ASP A 15 19.85 -3.88 2.76
C ASP A 15 20.99 -3.71 1.75
N GLN A 16 20.85 -4.23 0.53
CA GLN A 16 21.82 -3.97 -0.53
C GLN A 16 21.84 -2.48 -0.94
N ALA A 17 20.68 -1.83 -1.07
CA ALA A 17 20.60 -0.39 -1.34
C ALA A 17 21.26 0.43 -0.23
N ARG A 18 21.00 0.08 1.03
CA ARG A 18 21.63 0.69 2.21
C ARG A 18 23.13 0.55 2.25
N ASN A 19 23.70 -0.45 1.56
CA ASN A 19 25.14 -0.69 1.42
C ASN A 19 25.71 -0.18 0.08
N GLY A 20 24.87 0.32 -0.83
CA GLY A 20 25.26 0.81 -2.16
C GLY A 20 25.41 -0.29 -3.21
N GLY A 21 24.97 -1.51 -2.92
CA GLY A 21 24.96 -2.64 -3.87
C GLY A 21 23.82 -2.60 -4.88
N VAL A 22 22.80 -1.75 -4.67
CA VAL A 22 21.71 -1.50 -5.62
C VAL A 22 21.79 -0.06 -6.10
N SER A 23 21.78 0.12 -7.43
CA SER A 23 21.66 1.45 -8.06
C SER A 23 20.54 1.42 -9.09
N LEU A 24 19.70 2.46 -9.09
CA LEU A 24 18.59 2.62 -10.03
C LEU A 24 18.79 3.95 -10.75
N ARG A 25 19.01 3.90 -12.06
CA ARG A 25 19.17 5.10 -12.88
C ARG A 25 17.80 5.59 -13.36
N VAL A 26 17.21 6.51 -12.61
CA VAL A 26 15.97 7.21 -13.00
C VAL A 26 16.11 8.70 -12.74
N ASP A 27 15.32 9.51 -13.47
CA ASP A 27 15.28 10.95 -13.29
C ASP A 27 14.73 11.34 -11.90
N PRO A 28 15.27 12.39 -11.24
CA PRO A 28 14.76 12.87 -9.95
C PRO A 28 13.25 13.13 -9.90
N ALA A 29 12.65 13.66 -10.97
CA ALA A 29 11.20 13.89 -11.00
C ALA A 29 10.40 12.57 -11.00
N THR A 30 10.98 11.51 -11.56
CA THR A 30 10.39 10.16 -11.50
C THR A 30 10.39 9.62 -10.07
N PHE A 31 11.45 9.85 -9.27
CA PHE A 31 11.44 9.45 -7.85
C PHE A 31 10.30 10.10 -7.07
N VAL A 32 10.08 11.41 -7.25
CA VAL A 32 8.98 12.13 -6.57
C VAL A 32 7.62 11.58 -7.02
N THR A 33 7.48 11.32 -8.32
CA THR A 33 6.23 10.78 -8.89
C THR A 33 5.92 9.38 -8.35
N LEU A 34 6.92 8.49 -8.31
CA LEU A 34 6.77 7.13 -7.78
C LEU A 34 6.46 7.14 -6.28
N ASP A 35 7.15 7.96 -5.49
CA ASP A 35 6.87 8.06 -4.04
C ASP A 35 5.42 8.51 -3.80
N ARG A 36 4.96 9.53 -4.53
CA ARG A 36 3.57 10.00 -4.46
C ARG A 36 2.57 8.91 -4.85
N ALA A 37 2.84 8.19 -5.94
CA ALA A 37 1.98 7.10 -6.39
C ALA A 37 1.86 5.99 -5.34
N LEU A 38 2.97 5.65 -4.65
CA LEU A 38 2.97 4.66 -3.57
C LEU A 38 2.21 5.17 -2.33
N VAL A 39 2.36 6.45 -1.95
CA VAL A 39 1.54 7.06 -0.89
C VAL A 39 0.05 6.97 -1.22
N GLN A 40 -0.32 7.36 -2.44
CA GLN A 40 -1.71 7.34 -2.89
C GLN A 40 -2.26 5.91 -2.93
N ARG A 41 -1.49 4.95 -3.45
CA ARG A 41 -1.86 3.53 -3.48
C ARG A 41 -2.09 2.97 -2.08
N LYS A 42 -1.20 3.26 -1.12
CA LYS A 42 -1.35 2.83 0.28
C LYS A 42 -2.62 3.42 0.92
N LYS A 43 -2.94 4.68 0.60
CA LYS A 43 -4.17 5.33 1.06
C LYS A 43 -5.42 4.65 0.49
N GLU A 44 -5.44 4.36 -0.81
CA GLU A 44 -6.54 3.66 -1.47
C GLU A 44 -6.77 2.27 -0.86
N ILE A 45 -5.69 1.53 -0.59
CA ILE A 45 -5.77 0.23 0.07
C ILE A 45 -6.47 0.36 1.43
N ARG A 46 -6.05 1.31 2.28
CA ARG A 46 -6.66 1.53 3.59
C ARG A 46 -8.13 1.95 3.48
N GLN A 47 -8.48 2.72 2.45
CA GLN A 47 -9.88 3.08 2.19
C GLN A 47 -10.74 1.86 1.84
N ILE A 48 -10.22 0.94 1.02
CA ILE A 48 -10.92 -0.29 0.68
C ILE A 48 -11.04 -1.21 1.91
N GLN A 49 -10.00 -1.31 2.73
CA GLN A 49 -10.04 -2.09 3.98
C GLN A 49 -11.14 -1.59 4.94
N MET A 50 -11.38 -0.28 5.04
CA MET A 50 -12.51 0.25 5.83
C MET A 50 -13.86 -0.25 5.30
N ILE A 51 -14.06 -0.23 3.97
CA ILE A 51 -15.30 -0.75 3.36
C ILE A 51 -15.46 -2.25 3.60
N ILE A 52 -14.36 -3.01 3.54
CA ILE A 52 -14.35 -4.44 3.83
C ILE A 52 -14.74 -4.70 5.29
N GLN A 53 -14.24 -3.89 6.22
CA GLN A 53 -14.62 -3.98 7.63
C GLN A 53 -16.11 -3.67 7.82
N ASP A 54 -16.64 -2.65 7.15
CA ASP A 54 -18.07 -2.33 7.18
C ASP A 54 -18.93 -3.52 6.69
N ILE A 55 -18.51 -4.18 5.60
CA ILE A 55 -19.17 -5.39 5.08
C ILE A 55 -19.11 -6.53 6.11
N HIS A 56 -17.92 -6.76 6.69
CA HIS A 56 -17.72 -7.82 7.66
C HIS A 56 -18.56 -7.61 8.92
N ASP A 57 -18.68 -6.37 9.40
CA ASP A 57 -19.31 -6.04 10.67
C ASP A 57 -20.80 -5.76 10.55
N GLN A 58 -21.32 -5.53 9.34
CA GLN A 58 -22.73 -5.25 9.09
C GLN A 58 -23.65 -6.29 9.76
N GLU A 59 -24.36 -5.91 10.81
CA GLU A 59 -25.18 -6.82 11.63
C GLU A 59 -26.33 -7.47 10.83
N THR A 60 -27.04 -6.69 10.03
CA THR A 60 -28.19 -7.13 9.22
C THR A 60 -28.12 -6.62 7.79
N TRP A 61 -28.47 -7.50 6.87
CA TRP A 61 -28.42 -7.31 5.41
C TRP A 61 -29.82 -7.14 4.82
N LYS A 62 -30.87 -7.43 5.60
CA LYS A 62 -32.28 -7.31 5.19
C LYS A 62 -32.62 -8.12 3.93
N ILE A 63 -31.93 -9.24 3.74
CA ILE A 63 -32.15 -10.18 2.63
C ILE A 63 -32.88 -11.45 3.08
N GLY A 64 -33.34 -11.48 4.34
CA GLY A 64 -34.04 -12.63 4.92
C GLY A 64 -33.12 -13.58 5.69
N GLU A 65 -31.92 -13.13 6.07
CA GLU A 65 -30.89 -13.89 6.79
C GLU A 65 -31.34 -14.41 8.17
N GLY A 66 -32.36 -13.80 8.77
CA GLY A 66 -33.00 -14.27 10.00
C GLY A 66 -34.16 -15.25 9.81
N SER A 67 -34.57 -15.52 8.57
CA SER A 67 -35.68 -16.44 8.26
C SER A 67 -35.22 -17.90 8.29
N GLN A 68 -35.96 -18.75 9.01
CA GLN A 68 -35.74 -20.20 9.01
C GLN A 68 -35.98 -20.87 7.63
N TYR A 69 -36.70 -20.20 6.73
CA TYR A 69 -37.03 -20.73 5.40
C TYR A 69 -36.06 -20.26 4.30
N LEU A 70 -35.33 -19.17 4.53
CA LEU A 70 -34.41 -18.57 3.55
C LEU A 70 -32.96 -18.92 3.89
N THR A 71 -32.66 -20.22 3.89
CA THR A 71 -31.31 -20.73 4.22
C THR A 71 -30.22 -20.17 3.31
N SER A 72 -30.53 -19.92 2.04
CA SER A 72 -29.60 -19.30 1.08
C SER A 72 -29.18 -17.88 1.48
N ALA A 73 -30.09 -17.09 2.08
CA ALA A 73 -29.78 -15.74 2.55
C ALA A 73 -28.72 -15.78 3.67
N LYS A 74 -28.88 -16.69 4.64
CA LYS A 74 -27.90 -16.90 5.70
C LYS A 74 -26.54 -17.32 5.16
N THR A 75 -26.51 -18.28 4.22
CA THR A 75 -25.27 -18.74 3.59
C THR A 75 -24.56 -17.60 2.84
N MET A 76 -25.30 -16.78 2.09
CA MET A 76 -24.71 -15.64 1.39
C MET A 76 -24.06 -14.62 2.34
N VAL A 77 -24.76 -14.22 3.42
CA VAL A 77 -24.19 -13.30 4.43
C VAL A 77 -22.91 -13.88 5.02
N GLN A 78 -22.93 -15.17 5.39
CA GLN A 78 -21.75 -15.83 5.94
C GLN A 78 -20.59 -15.82 4.94
N SER A 79 -20.82 -16.20 3.68
CA SER A 79 -19.78 -16.18 2.65
C SER A 79 -19.23 -14.78 2.39
N PHE A 80 -20.05 -13.73 2.44
CA PHE A 80 -19.57 -12.36 2.30
C PHE A 80 -18.68 -11.93 3.46
N ARG A 81 -19.05 -12.24 4.71
CA ARG A 81 -18.20 -11.96 5.88
C ARG A 81 -16.88 -12.72 5.80
N GLU A 82 -16.93 -14.01 5.48
CA GLU A 82 -15.73 -14.83 5.33
C GLU A 82 -14.80 -14.29 4.24
N LYS A 83 -15.35 -13.87 3.10
CA LYS A 83 -14.56 -13.27 2.01
C LYS A 83 -14.09 -11.85 2.31
N ALA A 84 -14.76 -11.13 3.20
CA ALA A 84 -14.32 -9.82 3.65
C ALA A 84 -13.06 -9.93 4.52
N ALA A 85 -13.12 -10.61 5.68
CA ALA A 85 -12.03 -10.53 6.67
C ALA A 85 -11.74 -11.79 7.51
N SER A 86 -12.60 -12.82 7.52
CA SER A 86 -12.50 -13.93 8.49
C SER A 86 -12.17 -15.31 7.89
N GLY A 87 -12.28 -15.48 6.58
CA GLY A 87 -11.98 -16.74 5.88
C GLY A 87 -10.57 -16.81 5.27
N ALA A 88 -10.20 -17.96 4.71
CA ALA A 88 -8.98 -18.08 3.91
C ALA A 88 -9.10 -17.31 2.58
N ASN A 89 -7.99 -16.70 2.15
CA ASN A 89 -7.96 -15.84 0.95
C ASN A 89 -9.07 -14.77 0.99
N ASN A 90 -9.12 -14.04 2.11
CA ASN A 90 -10.04 -12.93 2.31
C ASN A 90 -9.43 -11.62 1.79
N ALA A 91 -10.31 -10.67 1.48
CA ALA A 91 -9.93 -9.42 0.85
C ALA A 91 -9.04 -8.55 1.75
N ASP A 92 -9.31 -8.50 3.06
CA ASP A 92 -8.51 -7.72 4.01
C ASP A 92 -7.05 -8.19 4.05
N ALA A 93 -6.83 -9.49 4.23
CA ALA A 93 -5.50 -10.08 4.29
C ALA A 93 -4.72 -9.88 2.97
N THR A 94 -5.36 -10.07 1.82
CA THR A 94 -4.74 -9.81 0.51
C THR A 94 -4.37 -8.34 0.34
N LEU A 95 -5.22 -7.42 0.79
CA LEU A 95 -4.93 -5.98 0.72
C LEU A 95 -3.81 -5.58 1.68
N GLU A 96 -3.72 -6.19 2.86
CA GLU A 96 -2.61 -5.96 3.79
C GLU A 96 -1.28 -6.43 3.20
N GLU A 97 -1.26 -7.56 2.50
CA GLU A 97 -0.08 -8.02 1.75
C GLU A 97 0.33 -6.99 0.68
N HIS A 98 -0.62 -6.50 -0.12
CA HIS A 98 -0.34 -5.45 -1.11
C HIS A 98 0.14 -4.15 -0.46
N PHE A 99 -0.39 -3.79 0.72
CA PHE A 99 0.08 -2.62 1.47
C PHE A 99 1.53 -2.80 1.88
N ARG A 100 1.89 -3.96 2.44
CA ARG A 100 3.25 -4.29 2.87
C ARG A 100 4.23 -4.23 1.70
N VAL A 101 3.88 -4.83 0.56
CA VAL A 101 4.70 -4.77 -0.66
C VAL A 101 4.91 -3.34 -1.14
N ALA A 102 3.86 -2.51 -1.15
CA ALA A 102 3.97 -1.09 -1.52
C ALA A 102 4.86 -0.29 -0.54
N ASP A 103 4.79 -0.61 0.75
CA ASP A 103 5.58 0.03 1.80
C ASP A 103 7.08 -0.34 1.70
N GLU A 104 7.37 -1.62 1.47
CA GLU A 104 8.73 -2.10 1.26
C GLU A 104 9.36 -1.50 0.00
N LEU A 105 8.61 -1.43 -1.10
CA LEU A 105 9.07 -0.79 -2.33
C LEU A 105 9.32 0.71 -2.14
N GLN A 106 8.44 1.41 -1.41
CA GLN A 106 8.66 2.81 -1.08
C GLN A 106 9.94 3.00 -0.27
N THR A 107 10.17 2.13 0.72
CA THR A 107 11.37 2.16 1.55
C THR A 107 12.64 1.94 0.71
N LEU A 108 12.61 0.98 -0.22
CA LEU A 108 13.70 0.74 -1.16
C LEU A 108 14.01 1.98 -2.00
N LEU A 109 12.99 2.57 -2.62
CA LEU A 109 13.15 3.75 -3.47
C LEU A 109 13.70 4.96 -2.70
N ARG A 110 13.21 5.18 -1.47
CA ARG A 110 13.72 6.24 -0.58
C ARG A 110 15.17 6.02 -0.20
N THR A 111 15.53 4.79 0.14
CA THR A 111 16.93 4.42 0.46
C THR A 111 17.88 4.72 -0.71
N ILE A 112 17.47 4.34 -1.93
CA ILE A 112 18.26 4.61 -3.15
C ILE A 112 18.38 6.12 -3.38
N ARG A 113 17.27 6.85 -3.24
CA ARG A 113 17.23 8.30 -3.39
C ARG A 113 18.16 9.00 -2.40
N GLU A 114 18.10 8.65 -1.12
CA GLU A 114 18.95 9.24 -0.06
C GLU A 114 20.44 9.05 -0.37
N ARG A 115 20.82 7.86 -0.87
CA ARG A 115 22.17 7.56 -1.32
C ARG A 115 22.61 8.46 -2.49
N TYR A 116 21.74 8.67 -3.49
CA TYR A 116 22.04 9.62 -4.58
C TYR A 116 22.16 11.06 -4.08
N GLU A 117 21.29 11.50 -3.17
CA GLU A 117 21.38 12.85 -2.58
C GLU A 117 22.71 13.09 -1.84
N GLN A 118 23.26 12.05 -1.20
CA GLN A 118 24.54 12.11 -0.50
C GLN A 118 25.76 12.10 -1.44
N THR A 119 25.63 11.54 -2.64
CA THR A 119 26.79 11.26 -3.52
C THR A 119 26.80 12.10 -4.80
N ASP A 120 25.66 12.67 -5.21
CA ASP A 120 25.49 13.43 -6.44
C ASP A 120 24.76 14.76 -6.16
N ALA A 121 25.55 15.85 -6.14
CA ALA A 121 25.04 17.19 -5.86
C ALA A 121 24.08 17.71 -6.94
N ASP A 122 24.30 17.35 -8.21
CA ASP A 122 23.44 17.75 -9.32
C ASP A 122 22.09 17.03 -9.26
N PHE A 123 22.11 15.74 -8.92
CA PHE A 123 20.90 14.97 -8.62
C PHE A 123 20.13 15.60 -7.47
N ALA A 124 20.80 15.91 -6.36
CA ALA A 124 20.17 16.55 -5.19
C ALA A 124 19.55 17.92 -5.52
N ALA A 125 20.16 18.70 -6.41
CA ALA A 125 19.60 19.97 -6.87
C ALA A 125 18.33 19.78 -7.72
N LYS A 126 18.38 18.87 -8.69
CA LYS A 126 17.22 18.54 -9.56
C LYS A 126 16.06 17.96 -8.78
N LEU A 127 16.34 17.14 -7.78
CA LEU A 127 15.33 16.55 -6.90
C LEU A 127 14.59 17.61 -6.10
N ARG A 128 15.32 18.53 -5.44
CA ARG A 128 14.72 19.68 -4.74
C ARG A 128 13.86 20.55 -5.67
N ALA A 129 14.30 20.75 -6.91
CA ALA A 129 13.53 21.46 -7.91
C ALA A 129 12.24 20.70 -8.28
N ALA A 130 12.31 19.39 -8.48
CA ALA A 130 11.15 18.54 -8.78
C ALA A 130 10.13 18.51 -7.63
N GLU A 131 10.58 18.40 -6.38
CA GLU A 131 9.72 18.45 -5.20
C GLU A 131 9.01 19.80 -5.07
N SER A 132 9.73 20.89 -5.36
CA SER A 132 9.18 22.24 -5.32
C SER A 132 8.15 22.46 -6.43
N ALA A 133 8.43 22.00 -7.65
CA ALA A 133 7.53 22.11 -8.80
C ALA A 133 6.23 21.31 -8.63
N GLN A 134 6.28 20.24 -7.84
CA GLN A 134 5.11 19.40 -7.57
C GLN A 134 4.40 19.75 -6.26
N ARG A 135 4.89 20.74 -5.49
CA ARG A 135 4.15 21.29 -4.36
C ARG A 135 2.94 22.02 -4.94
N PRO A 136 1.70 21.66 -4.55
CA PRO A 136 0.55 22.42 -4.99
C PRO A 136 0.72 23.86 -4.49
N GLU A 137 0.80 24.81 -5.42
CA GLU A 137 0.63 26.25 -5.14
C GLU A 137 -0.63 26.40 -4.27
N GLY A 138 -0.49 27.07 -3.13
CA GLY A 138 -1.38 26.96 -1.98
C GLY A 138 -2.88 26.97 -2.27
N GLY A 139 -3.60 26.13 -1.52
CA GLY A 139 -4.98 26.42 -1.11
C GLY A 139 -4.99 27.72 -0.31
N GLY A 140 -4.92 28.85 -1.01
CA GLY A 140 -5.28 30.16 -0.50
C GLY A 140 -6.78 30.16 -0.28
N GLY A 141 -7.17 30.36 0.98
CA GLY A 141 -8.54 30.22 1.42
C GLY A 141 -9.55 31.06 0.66
N ARG A 142 -10.77 30.53 0.62
CA ARG A 142 -12.02 31.25 0.78
C ARG A 142 -13.12 30.27 1.17
#